data_AF-A0A258BY78-F1
#
_entry.id   AF-A0A258BY78-F1
#
_cell.length_a   1.000
_cell.length_b   1.000
_cell.length_c   1.000
_cell.angle_alpha   90.00
_cell.angle_beta   90.00
_cell.angle_gamma   90.00
#
_symmetry.space_group_name_H-M   'P 1'
#
loop_
_entity.id
_entity.type
_entity.pdbx_description
1 polymer ?
#
loop_
_entity_poly.entity_id
_entity_poly.type
_entity_poly.pdbx_seq_one_letter_code
_entity_poly.pdbx_strand_id
1 'polypeptide(L)'
;MAERQRGRRAVAQRLRRLRAEPLCRDCAAKGIVREATVPDHIVPLAKGGSDDNSNIRCLCADCHQARTVEQFGLRRTVGTGPDGWPIG
;
A
#
# COMPACT_ATOMS: atom_id res chain seq x y z
N MET A 1 -3.19 -10.22 -15.48
CA MET A 1 -2.26 -9.31 -14.77
C MET A 1 -2.64 -7.89 -15.16
N ALA A 2 -3.11 -7.06 -14.23
CA ALA A 2 -3.51 -5.69 -14.53
C ALA A 2 -2.27 -4.81 -14.87
N GLU A 3 -2.39 -3.94 -15.87
CA GLU A 3 -1.33 -3.01 -16.27
C GLU A 3 -1.08 -1.98 -15.16
N ARG A 4 0.19 -1.81 -14.76
CA ARG A 4 0.58 -0.82 -13.74
C ARG A 4 0.95 0.49 -14.42
N GLN A 5 0.30 1.59 -14.02
CA GLN A 5 0.73 2.93 -14.40
C GLN A 5 2.13 3.25 -13.85
N ARG A 6 2.95 3.96 -14.63
CA ARG A 6 4.33 4.33 -14.29
C ARG A 6 4.63 5.79 -14.62
N GLY A 7 5.78 6.27 -14.13
CA GLY A 7 6.32 7.59 -14.46
C GLY A 7 5.42 8.75 -14.00
N ARG A 8 5.44 9.86 -14.77
CA ARG A 8 4.70 11.09 -14.43
C ARG A 8 3.20 10.87 -14.24
N ARG A 9 2.59 9.97 -15.02
CA ARG A 9 1.17 9.62 -14.91
C ARG A 9 0.84 9.01 -13.54
N ALA A 10 1.66 8.06 -13.09
CA ALA A 10 1.49 7.45 -11.76
C ALA A 10 1.67 8.46 -10.62
N VAL A 11 2.64 9.38 -10.73
CA VAL A 11 2.85 10.44 -9.74
C VAL A 11 1.63 11.37 -9.66
N ALA A 12 1.10 11.82 -10.81
CA ALA A 12 -0.09 12.66 -10.86
C ALA A 12 -1.32 11.95 -10.27
N GLN A 13 -1.53 10.67 -10.61
CA GLN A 13 -2.62 9.87 -10.07
C GLN A 13 -2.51 9.68 -8.54
N ARG A 14 -1.30 9.42 -8.04
CA ARG A 14 -1.03 9.32 -6.60
C ARG A 14 -1.40 10.61 -5.87
N LEU A 15 -0.95 11.77 -6.37
CA LEU A 15 -1.28 13.06 -5.79
C LEU A 15 -2.78 13.34 -5.83
N ARG A 16 -3.46 13.00 -6.94
CA ARG A 16 -4.92 13.15 -7.04
C ARG A 16 -5.65 12.34 -5.97
N ARG A 17 -5.26 11.08 -5.78
CA ARG A 17 -5.89 10.17 -4.78
C ARG A 17 -5.72 10.69 -3.36
N LEU A 18 -4.50 11.10 -2.99
CA LEU A 18 -4.23 11.66 -1.66
C LEU A 18 -4.93 13.00 -1.41
N ARG A 19 -5.10 13.84 -2.45
CA ARG A 19 -5.88 15.09 -2.31
C ARG A 19 -7.38 14.83 -2.14
N ALA A 20 -7.91 13.80 -2.80
CA ALA A 20 -9.32 13.43 -2.69
C ALA A 20 -9.65 12.79 -1.34
N GLU A 21 -8.69 12.05 -0.77
CA GLU A 21 -8.83 11.40 0.53
C GLU A 21 -7.57 11.67 1.38
N PRO A 22 -7.49 12.85 2.01
CA PRO A 22 -6.28 13.28 2.74
C PRO A 22 -6.10 12.61 4.10
N LEU A 23 -7.15 11.95 4.61
CA LEU A 23 -7.12 11.25 5.90
C LEU A 23 -7.07 9.75 5.68
N CYS A 24 -6.35 9.06 6.56
CA CYS A 24 -6.26 7.60 6.54
C CYS A 24 -7.63 6.99 6.84
N ARG A 25 -8.18 6.23 5.88
CA ARG A 25 -9.49 5.59 5.99
C ARG A 25 -9.62 4.68 7.23
N ASP A 26 -8.59 3.87 7.49
CA ASP A 26 -8.57 2.94 8.62
C ASP A 26 -8.46 3.65 9.99
N CYS A 27 -7.74 4.77 10.06
CA CYS A 27 -7.68 5.59 11.27
C CYS A 27 -9.00 6.33 11.49
N ALA A 28 -9.58 6.91 10.42
CA ALA A 28 -10.84 7.63 10.48
C ALA A 28 -11.99 6.71 10.96
N ALA A 29 -12.02 5.46 10.51
CA ALA A 29 -12.98 4.44 10.98
C ALA A 29 -12.87 4.15 12.49
N LYS A 30 -11.73 4.46 13.11
CA LYS A 30 -11.47 4.33 14.56
C LYS A 30 -11.63 5.67 15.31
N GLY A 31 -12.09 6.73 14.65
CA GLY A 31 -12.17 8.08 15.21
C GLY A 31 -10.81 8.78 15.35
N ILE A 32 -9.75 8.27 14.71
CA ILE A 32 -8.40 8.85 14.78
C ILE A 32 -8.15 9.70 13.54
N VAL A 33 -7.81 10.97 13.72
CA VAL A 33 -7.40 11.86 12.62
C VAL A 33 -5.91 11.65 12.34
N ARG A 34 -5.60 11.06 11.19
CA ARG A 34 -4.22 10.86 10.73
C ARG A 34 -4.14 11.09 9.22
N GLU A 35 -3.07 11.74 8.78
CA GLU A 35 -2.81 11.98 7.36
C GLU A 35 -2.64 10.64 6.59
N ALA A 36 -3.24 10.57 5.40
CA ALA A 36 -2.97 9.51 4.46
C ALA A 36 -1.70 9.82 3.65
N THR A 37 -0.79 8.86 3.61
CA THR A 37 0.50 9.00 2.91
C THR A 37 0.59 8.08 1.70
N VAL A 38 -0.21 7.01 1.63
CA VAL A 38 -0.13 5.97 0.59
C VAL A 38 -1.53 5.58 0.10
N PRO A 39 -1.80 5.68 -1.22
CA PRO A 39 -2.96 5.02 -1.83
C PRO A 39 -2.72 3.50 -1.93
N ASP A 40 -3.67 2.73 -1.43
CA ASP A 40 -3.65 1.26 -1.37
C ASP A 40 -4.79 0.67 -2.22
N HIS A 41 -4.51 -0.45 -2.90
CA HIS A 41 -5.53 -1.20 -3.62
C HIS A 41 -6.30 -2.09 -2.63
N ILE A 42 -7.63 -1.90 -2.52
CA ILE A 42 -8.49 -2.67 -1.62
C ILE A 42 -8.39 -4.17 -1.98
N VAL A 43 -8.59 -4.48 -3.25
CA VAL A 43 -8.22 -5.76 -3.86
C VAL A 43 -6.89 -5.57 -4.58
N PRO A 44 -5.80 -6.25 -4.18
CA PRO A 44 -4.51 -6.04 -4.82
C PRO A 44 -4.50 -6.41 -6.30
N LEU A 45 -3.72 -5.68 -7.11
CA LEU A 45 -3.55 -5.98 -8.54
C LEU A 45 -3.07 -7.42 -8.78
N ALA A 46 -2.24 -7.96 -7.88
CA ALA A 46 -1.74 -9.34 -7.95
C ALA A 46 -2.84 -10.40 -7.72
N LYS A 47 -3.94 -10.01 -7.04
CA LYS A 47 -5.13 -10.84 -6.81
C LYS A 47 -6.27 -10.52 -7.78
N GLY A 48 -5.98 -9.83 -8.89
CA GLY A 48 -6.97 -9.48 -9.91
C GLY A 48 -7.73 -8.18 -9.69
N GLY A 49 -7.32 -7.34 -8.73
CA GLY A 49 -7.91 -6.01 -8.55
C GLY A 49 -7.60 -5.05 -9.71
N SER A 50 -8.42 -4.00 -9.84
CA SER A 50 -8.23 -2.92 -10.83
C SER A 50 -7.51 -1.71 -10.25
N ASP A 51 -7.01 -0.83 -11.11
CA ASP A 51 -6.45 0.47 -10.71
C ASP A 51 -7.50 1.61 -10.76
N ASP A 52 -8.78 1.27 -10.63
CA ASP A 52 -9.86 2.26 -10.59
C ASP A 52 -9.94 2.92 -9.21
N ASN A 53 -10.44 4.17 -9.16
CA ASN A 53 -10.59 4.88 -7.89
C ASN A 53 -11.51 4.15 -6.89
N SER A 54 -12.48 3.37 -7.38
CA SER A 54 -13.37 2.56 -6.54
C SER A 54 -12.62 1.47 -5.76
N ASN A 55 -11.50 0.97 -6.30
CA ASN A 55 -10.65 -0.03 -5.67
C ASN A 55 -9.50 0.60 -4.85
N ILE A 56 -9.57 1.90 -4.55
CA ILE A 56 -8.51 2.62 -3.83
C ILE A 56 -9.00 3.12 -2.48
N ARG A 57 -8.12 2.98 -1.49
CA ARG A 57 -8.23 3.64 -0.18
C ARG A 57 -6.93 4.35 0.15
N CYS A 58 -6.99 5.55 0.73
CA CYS A 58 -5.79 6.25 1.18
C CYS A 58 -5.51 5.93 2.66
N LEU A 59 -4.28 5.53 2.97
CA LEU A 59 -3.86 5.06 4.28
C LEU A 59 -2.58 5.78 4.76
N CYS A 60 -2.39 5.83 6.08
CA CYS A 60 -1.09 6.14 6.66
C CYS A 60 -0.14 4.95 6.48
N ALA A 61 1.17 5.18 6.66
CA ALA A 61 2.19 4.14 6.49
C ALA A 61 1.93 2.89 7.35
N ASP A 62 1.55 3.05 8.61
CA ASP A 62 1.35 1.92 9.54
C ASP A 62 0.14 1.07 9.14
N CYS A 63 -0.99 1.72 8.81
CA CYS A 63 -2.16 1.00 8.32
C CYS A 63 -1.88 0.31 6.99
N HIS A 64 -1.17 0.97 6.07
CA HIS A 64 -0.77 0.36 4.81
C HIS A 64 0.09 -0.90 5.02
N GLN A 65 1.05 -0.85 5.94
CA GLN A 65 1.86 -2.01 6.30
C GLN A 65 1.00 -3.14 6.87
N ALA A 66 0.08 -2.84 7.80
CA ALA A 66 -0.84 -3.84 8.36
C ALA A 66 -1.68 -4.52 7.27
N ARG A 67 -2.21 -3.75 6.31
CA ARG A 67 -2.97 -4.27 5.17
C ARG A 67 -2.12 -5.10 4.22
N THR A 68 -0.88 -4.70 3.98
CA THR A 68 0.07 -5.47 3.17
C THR A 68 0.31 -6.84 3.79
N VAL A 69 0.52 -6.89 5.11
CA VAL A 69 0.72 -8.16 5.86
C VAL A 69 -0.56 -9.01 5.84
N GLU A 70 -1.74 -8.41 6.01
CA GLU A 70 -3.02 -9.11 5.90
C GLU A 70 -3.22 -9.73 4.51
N GLN A 71 -2.82 -9.02 3.45
CA GLN A 71 -3.04 -9.45 2.07
C GLN A 71 -2.00 -10.46 1.55
N PHE A 72 -0.73 -10.32 1.96
CA PHE A 72 0.40 -11.07 1.39
C PHE A 72 1.21 -11.86 2.42
N GLY A 73 0.91 -11.73 3.71
CA GLY A 73 1.72 -12.26 4.79
C GLY A 73 2.99 -11.44 5.05
N LEU A 74 3.81 -11.95 5.97
CA LEU A 74 5.13 -11.40 6.24
C LEU A 74 6.14 -11.93 5.21
N ARG A 75 7.00 -11.05 4.70
CA ARG A 75 8.16 -11.48 3.93
C ARG A 75 9.11 -12.22 4.86
N ARG A 76 9.48 -13.45 4.50
CA ARG A 76 10.55 -14.18 5.20
C ARG A 76 11.86 -13.40 5.04
N THR A 77 12.38 -12.89 6.16
CA THR A 77 13.71 -12.31 6.23
C THR A 77 14.61 -13.32 6.92
N VAL A 78 15.60 -13.83 6.18
CA VAL A 78 16.71 -14.62 6.72
C VAL A 78 17.83 -13.63 7.05
N GLY A 79 18.48 -13.77 8.20
CA GLY A 79 19.66 -12.97 8.48
C GLY A 79 20.77 -13.28 7.48
N THR A 80 21.72 -12.38 7.31
CA THR A 80 22.88 -12.61 6.45
C THR A 80 24.10 -12.81 7.33
N GLY A 81 24.84 -13.90 7.11
CA GLY A 81 26.07 -14.20 7.82
C GLY A 81 27.21 -13.25 7.43
N PRO A 82 28.34 -13.28 8.18
CA PRO A 82 29.53 -12.49 7.85
C PRO A 82 30.14 -12.84 6.48
N ASP A 83 29.81 -14.02 5.94
CA ASP A 83 30.18 -14.53 4.61
C ASP A 83 29.25 -14.05 3.49
N GLY A 84 28.17 -13.33 3.82
CA GLY A 84 27.19 -12.82 2.85
C GLY A 84 26.08 -13.82 2.50
N TRP A 85 26.04 -15.01 3.11
CA TRP A 85 25.02 -16.02 2.84
C TRP A 85 23.86 -15.97 3.85
N PRO A 86 22.64 -16.38 3.46
CA PRO A 86 21.52 -16.54 4.39
C PRO A 86 21.87 -17.44 5.57
N ILE A 87 21.58 -16.98 6.80
CA ILE A 87 21.58 -17.83 7.99
C ILE A 87 20.26 -18.61 8.02
N GLY A 88 20.34 -19.93 7.98
CA GLY A 88 19.19 -20.85 8.07
C GLY A 88 18.95 -21.69 6.82
#